data_AF-A0A2E9GUM5-F1
#
_entry.id   AF-A0A2E9GUM5-F1
#
_cell.length_a   1.000
_cell.length_b   1.000
_cell.length_c   1.000
_cell.angle_alpha   90.00
_cell.angle_beta   90.00
_cell.angle_gamma   90.00
#
_symmetry.space_group_name_H-M   'P 1'
#
loop_
_entity.id
_entity.type
_entity.pdbx_description
1 polymer ?
#
loop_
_entity_poly.entity_id
_entity_poly.type
_entity_poly.pdbx_seq_one_letter_code
_entity_poly.pdbx_strand_id
1 'polypeptide(L)'
;MVDDRTPQGALQRIAGFRFIYIGIFVYVVLSLVTIEATETLLQIHFTNVTKSAARVSPGEGPVVSLIQDRLARRIGGSPWTRVMGVRVNALVLGADGRTPIYLGGRTLSPPPLGSAAESFSVAMRLLPAIVTVEVSVPLDSLLAGCTWVAFGAILIPILFIQQGRLARREHQLLEEAVTTRDAAAVRAGSIQSELEKVRSRLDRLEPAEQAHAREIVDLQEERTRLQARLEALALREEEVLRTASAGSDLQDERAALEDLLEVAVQDLEVKESEITDLQSRLRRASKGGKSGRARAAGQLAKRMRTLYSNLELDDRAIQDLVRLGDETLRLRAEESLKKLDGDPDSASVRRKVGGLPNHLTIFELGFAGKGRIYYTRGETRAYRVLAVGGKASQKIDLEYLSRLKLA
;
A
#
# COMPACT_ATOMS: atom_id res chain seq x y z
N MET A 1 -21.65 2.49 41.31
CA MET A 1 -22.17 1.13 41.58
C MET A 1 -21.01 0.18 41.43
N VAL A 2 -20.33 -0.12 42.54
CA VAL A 2 -19.27 -1.13 42.58
C VAL A 2 -20.01 -2.47 42.59
N ASP A 3 -19.73 -3.31 41.60
CA ASP A 3 -20.42 -4.57 41.37
C ASP A 3 -20.08 -5.54 42.52
N ASP A 4 -21.00 -5.67 43.49
CA ASP A 4 -20.91 -6.55 44.68
C ASP A 4 -20.94 -8.05 44.31
N ARG A 5 -20.78 -8.36 43.01
CA ARG A 5 -20.75 -9.71 42.41
C ARG A 5 -19.33 -10.26 42.26
N THR A 6 -18.30 -9.54 42.67
CA THR A 6 -16.95 -10.12 42.64
C THR A 6 -16.90 -11.29 43.64
N PRO A 7 -16.45 -12.49 43.22
CA PRO A 7 -16.45 -13.70 44.05
C PRO A 7 -15.61 -13.55 45.33
N GLN A 8 -14.73 -12.54 45.39
CA GLN A 8 -13.90 -12.23 46.54
C GLN A 8 -14.72 -11.71 47.75
N GLY A 9 -15.76 -10.90 47.52
CA GLY A 9 -16.62 -10.39 48.59
C GLY A 9 -17.47 -11.49 49.24
N ALA A 10 -17.96 -12.45 48.44
CA ALA A 10 -18.70 -13.60 48.95
C ALA A 10 -17.81 -14.53 49.80
N LEU A 11 -16.57 -14.77 49.38
CA LEU A 11 -15.62 -15.60 50.12
C LEU A 11 -15.22 -15.00 51.47
N GLN A 12 -15.08 -13.67 51.56
CA GLN A 12 -14.78 -12.99 52.83
C GLN A 12 -15.94 -13.06 53.84
N ARG A 13 -17.18 -12.88 53.39
CA ARG A 13 -18.36 -13.08 54.26
C ARG A 13 -18.43 -14.51 54.77
N ILE A 14 -18.19 -15.50 53.91
CA ILE A 14 -18.13 -16.92 54.30
C ILE A 14 -16.98 -17.17 55.30
N ALA A 15 -15.82 -16.53 55.14
CA ALA A 15 -14.69 -16.67 56.05
C ALA A 15 -15.01 -16.12 57.46
N GLY A 16 -15.72 -14.99 57.55
CA GLY A 16 -16.18 -14.42 58.82
C GLY A 16 -17.13 -15.36 59.57
N PHE A 17 -18.10 -15.95 58.85
CA PHE A 17 -18.99 -16.95 59.44
C PHE A 17 -18.25 -18.19 59.91
N ARG A 18 -17.31 -18.71 59.10
CA ARG A 18 -16.52 -19.90 59.46
C ARG A 18 -15.76 -19.71 60.77
N PHE A 19 -15.18 -18.53 61.01
CA PHE A 19 -14.43 -18.31 62.23
C PHE A 19 -15.31 -18.38 63.49
N ILE A 20 -16.52 -17.80 63.45
CA ILE A 20 -17.46 -17.85 64.58
C ILE A 20 -17.85 -19.31 64.87
N TYR A 21 -18.19 -20.08 63.84
CA TYR A 21 -18.54 -21.50 64.00
C TYR A 21 -17.38 -22.34 64.50
N ILE A 22 -16.16 -22.11 64.00
CA ILE A 22 -14.96 -22.78 64.49
C ILE A 22 -14.71 -22.40 65.96
N GLY A 23 -14.88 -21.13 66.33
CA GLY A 23 -14.73 -20.67 67.71
C GLY A 23 -15.72 -21.34 68.66
N ILE A 24 -17.00 -21.42 68.28
CA ILE A 24 -18.03 -22.13 69.07
C ILE A 24 -17.72 -23.62 69.14
N PHE A 25 -17.30 -24.24 68.04
CA PHE A 25 -16.94 -25.66 68.02
C PHE A 25 -15.76 -25.96 68.94
N VAL A 26 -14.68 -25.18 68.84
CA VAL A 26 -13.50 -25.30 69.73
C VAL A 26 -13.90 -25.10 71.18
N TYR A 27 -14.78 -24.14 71.47
CA TYR A 27 -15.30 -23.90 72.81
C TYR A 27 -16.03 -25.12 73.39
N VAL A 28 -16.94 -25.73 72.62
CA VAL A 28 -17.69 -26.92 73.06
C VAL A 28 -16.77 -28.12 73.23
N VAL A 29 -15.84 -28.35 72.30
CA VAL A 29 -14.90 -29.47 72.40
C VAL A 29 -13.98 -29.30 73.60
N LEU A 30 -13.42 -28.11 73.80
CA LEU A 30 -12.49 -27.84 74.89
C LEU A 30 -13.18 -27.93 76.25
N SER A 31 -14.44 -27.46 76.37
CA SER A 31 -15.20 -27.59 77.61
C SER A 31 -15.50 -29.05 77.94
N LEU A 32 -15.91 -29.86 76.97
CA LEU A 32 -16.18 -31.29 77.16
C LEU A 32 -14.92 -32.06 77.57
N VAL A 33 -13.81 -31.85 76.86
CA VAL A 33 -12.51 -32.48 77.19
C VAL A 33 -12.05 -32.06 78.59
N THR A 34 -12.28 -30.81 78.98
CA THR A 34 -11.94 -30.33 80.33
C THR A 34 -12.79 -31.00 81.41
N ILE A 35 -14.09 -31.22 81.15
CA ILE A 35 -14.98 -31.95 82.07
C ILE A 35 -14.51 -33.40 82.22
N GLU A 36 -14.26 -34.11 81.12
CA GLU A 36 -13.79 -35.50 81.13
C GLU A 36 -12.42 -35.66 81.83
N ALA A 37 -11.49 -34.73 81.58
CA ALA A 37 -10.22 -34.68 82.29
C ALA A 37 -10.42 -34.46 83.80
N THR A 38 -11.36 -33.60 84.18
CA THR A 38 -11.69 -33.35 85.59
C THR A 38 -12.33 -34.57 86.24
N GLU A 39 -13.22 -35.27 85.55
CA GLU A 39 -13.80 -36.54 86.01
C GLU A 39 -12.72 -37.58 86.26
N THR A 40 -11.79 -37.74 85.33
CA THR A 40 -10.67 -38.69 85.45
C THR A 40 -9.79 -38.37 86.66
N LEU A 41 -9.45 -37.09 86.86
CA LEU A 41 -8.66 -36.65 88.01
C LEU A 41 -9.39 -36.86 89.34
N LEU A 42 -10.69 -36.54 89.38
CA LEU A 42 -11.53 -36.78 90.56
C LEU A 42 -11.70 -38.27 90.83
N GLN A 43 -11.82 -39.11 89.81
CA GLN A 43 -11.90 -40.56 89.94
C GLN A 43 -10.63 -41.13 90.58
N ILE A 44 -9.45 -40.69 90.13
CA ILE A 44 -8.17 -41.08 90.75
C ILE A 44 -8.12 -40.63 92.21
N HIS A 45 -8.49 -39.37 92.48
CA HIS A 45 -8.52 -38.82 93.83
C HIS A 45 -9.45 -39.62 94.76
N PHE A 46 -10.72 -39.81 94.39
CA PHE A 46 -11.69 -40.51 95.21
C PHE A 46 -11.40 -42.02 95.32
N THR A 47 -10.77 -42.64 94.32
CA THR A 47 -10.27 -44.01 94.44
C THR A 47 -9.22 -44.12 95.54
N ASN A 48 -8.29 -43.17 95.62
CA ASN A 48 -7.28 -43.13 96.67
C ASN A 48 -7.88 -42.83 98.06
N VAL A 49 -8.84 -41.92 98.13
CA VAL A 49 -9.58 -41.62 99.37
C VAL A 49 -10.37 -42.85 99.85
N THR A 50 -11.03 -43.56 98.93
CA THR A 50 -11.83 -44.75 99.28
C THR A 50 -10.94 -45.93 99.68
N LYS A 51 -9.83 -46.17 98.97
CA LYS A 51 -8.83 -47.19 99.35
C LYS A 51 -8.20 -46.92 100.72
N SER A 52 -7.93 -45.66 101.05
CA SER A 52 -7.39 -45.31 102.38
C SER A 52 -8.44 -45.42 103.49
N ALA A 53 -9.69 -45.05 103.22
CA ALA A 53 -10.79 -45.22 104.16
C ALA A 53 -11.17 -46.69 104.41
N ALA A 54 -11.03 -47.56 103.41
CA ALA A 54 -11.30 -49.00 103.50
C ALA A 54 -10.22 -49.78 104.27
N ARG A 55 -9.04 -49.18 104.50
CA ARG A 55 -8.00 -49.76 105.36
C ARG A 55 -8.38 -49.56 106.82
N VAL A 56 -9.03 -50.57 107.40
CA VAL A 56 -9.46 -50.59 108.80
C VAL A 56 -8.84 -51.80 109.49
N SER A 57 -8.30 -51.56 110.70
CA SER A 57 -7.81 -52.64 111.55
C SER A 57 -8.98 -53.35 112.22
N PRO A 58 -9.05 -54.69 112.22
CA PRO A 58 -10.18 -55.45 112.78
C PRO A 58 -10.36 -55.29 114.31
N GLY A 59 -9.40 -54.66 115.00
CA GLY A 59 -9.48 -54.39 116.45
C GLY A 59 -10.25 -53.11 116.85
N GLU A 60 -10.64 -52.25 115.90
CA GLU A 60 -11.26 -50.94 116.20
C GLU A 60 -12.80 -50.99 116.30
N GLY A 61 -13.41 -52.17 116.12
CA GLY A 61 -14.86 -52.38 116.17
C GLY A 61 -15.40 -53.09 114.93
N PRO A 62 -16.74 -53.08 114.72
CA PRO A 62 -17.35 -53.70 113.55
C PRO A 62 -16.84 -53.05 112.26
N VAL A 63 -16.09 -53.82 111.45
CA VAL A 63 -15.40 -53.31 110.25
C VAL A 63 -16.36 -52.65 109.27
N VAL A 64 -17.58 -53.20 109.12
CA VAL A 64 -18.59 -52.65 108.21
C VAL A 64 -19.01 -51.24 108.61
N SER A 65 -19.39 -51.00 109.88
CA SER A 65 -19.82 -49.67 110.33
C SER A 65 -18.68 -48.67 110.29
N LEU A 66 -17.46 -49.09 110.64
CA LEU A 66 -16.30 -48.21 110.63
C LEU A 66 -15.89 -47.78 109.21
N ILE A 67 -15.96 -48.69 108.23
CA ILE A 67 -15.74 -48.36 106.81
C ILE A 67 -16.86 -47.42 106.32
N GLN A 68 -18.13 -47.72 106.63
CA GLN A 68 -19.27 -46.89 106.23
C GLN A 68 -19.17 -45.46 106.79
N ASP A 69 -18.86 -45.31 108.07
CA ASP A 69 -18.72 -44.00 108.73
C ASP A 69 -17.52 -43.19 108.19
N ARG A 70 -16.38 -43.85 107.97
CA ARG A 70 -15.19 -43.20 107.40
C ARG A 70 -15.46 -42.74 105.97
N LEU A 71 -16.10 -43.57 105.15
CA LEU A 71 -16.46 -43.22 103.77
C LEU A 71 -17.51 -42.12 103.72
N ALA A 72 -18.58 -42.22 104.51
CA ALA A 72 -19.62 -41.20 104.58
C ALA A 72 -19.05 -39.84 104.97
N ARG A 73 -18.16 -39.81 105.97
CA ARG A 73 -17.51 -38.57 106.43
C ARG A 73 -16.53 -38.01 105.39
N ARG A 74 -15.72 -38.86 104.74
CA ARG A 74 -14.71 -38.42 103.76
C ARG A 74 -15.33 -37.99 102.42
N ILE A 75 -16.30 -38.75 101.92
CA ILE A 75 -16.98 -38.46 100.65
C ILE A 75 -18.00 -37.33 100.85
N GLY A 76 -18.85 -37.39 101.88
CA GLY A 76 -19.87 -36.37 102.14
C GLY A 76 -19.32 -35.05 102.68
N GLY A 77 -18.15 -35.07 103.34
CA GLY A 77 -17.47 -33.87 103.80
C GLY A 77 -16.60 -33.18 102.75
N SER A 78 -16.45 -33.78 101.56
CA SER A 78 -15.62 -33.23 100.50
C SER A 78 -16.25 -31.97 99.89
N PRO A 79 -15.51 -30.88 99.69
CA PRO A 79 -16.04 -29.69 99.02
C PRO A 79 -16.49 -29.99 97.59
N TRP A 80 -15.91 -31.01 96.95
CA TRP A 80 -16.28 -31.45 95.60
C TRP A 80 -17.72 -31.99 95.51
N THR A 81 -18.15 -32.77 96.50
CA THR A 81 -19.50 -33.34 96.53
C THR A 81 -20.50 -32.32 97.06
N ARG A 82 -20.11 -31.53 98.08
CA ARG A 82 -21.01 -30.57 98.73
C ARG A 82 -21.24 -29.28 97.95
N VAL A 83 -20.16 -28.68 97.43
CA VAL A 83 -20.22 -27.38 96.76
C VAL A 83 -20.27 -27.57 95.26
N MET A 84 -19.36 -28.38 94.71
CA MET A 84 -19.22 -28.50 93.26
C MET A 84 -20.23 -29.44 92.60
N GLY A 85 -21.07 -30.13 93.37
CA GLY A 85 -22.13 -31.01 92.85
C GLY A 85 -21.63 -32.29 92.18
N VAL A 86 -20.39 -32.70 92.46
CA VAL A 86 -19.80 -33.95 91.95
C VAL A 86 -20.51 -35.14 92.57
N ARG A 87 -20.96 -36.10 91.75
CA ARG A 87 -21.58 -37.34 92.23
C ARG A 87 -20.51 -38.43 92.31
N VAL A 88 -20.34 -38.99 93.51
CA VAL A 88 -19.38 -40.07 93.77
C VAL A 88 -20.13 -41.31 94.19
N ASN A 89 -20.17 -42.30 93.30
CA ASN A 89 -20.73 -43.61 93.55
C ASN A 89 -19.58 -44.57 93.91
N ALA A 90 -19.28 -44.65 95.20
CA ALA A 90 -18.34 -45.64 95.71
C ALA A 90 -19.07 -46.96 96.00
N LEU A 91 -18.57 -48.04 95.41
CA LEU A 91 -18.97 -49.42 95.71
C LEU A 91 -17.79 -50.11 96.38
N VAL A 92 -18.01 -50.56 97.61
CA VAL A 92 -17.02 -51.33 98.38
C VAL A 92 -17.60 -52.70 98.63
N LEU A 93 -16.97 -53.73 98.06
CA LEU A 93 -17.32 -55.13 98.22
C LEU A 93 -16.31 -55.79 99.17
N GLY A 94 -16.72 -56.82 99.90
CA GLY A 94 -15.81 -57.68 100.64
C GLY A 94 -14.82 -58.41 99.71
N ALA A 95 -13.80 -59.04 100.29
CA ALA A 95 -12.86 -59.89 99.57
C ALA A 95 -13.55 -61.07 98.85
N ASP A 96 -14.77 -61.41 99.27
CA ASP A 96 -15.63 -62.39 98.62
C ASP A 96 -16.24 -61.92 97.29
N GLY A 97 -16.12 -60.62 96.96
CA GLY A 97 -16.68 -60.01 95.76
C GLY A 97 -18.21 -59.99 95.71
N ARG A 98 -18.89 -60.40 96.80
CA ARG A 98 -20.35 -60.60 96.83
C ARG A 98 -21.03 -59.78 97.91
N THR A 99 -20.39 -59.59 99.07
CA THR A 99 -20.98 -58.86 100.18
C THR A 99 -20.74 -57.36 100.00
N PRO A 100 -21.77 -56.55 99.71
CA PRO A 100 -21.60 -55.11 99.65
C PRO A 100 -21.43 -54.55 101.06
N ILE A 101 -20.35 -53.82 101.27
CA ILE A 101 -20.04 -53.12 102.53
C ILE A 101 -20.59 -51.69 102.46
N TYR A 102 -20.45 -51.04 101.30
CA TYR A 102 -20.92 -49.68 101.05
C TYR A 102 -21.41 -49.51 99.61
N LEU A 103 -22.57 -48.86 99.43
CA LEU A 103 -23.23 -48.65 98.14
C LEU A 103 -23.63 -47.17 97.99
N GLY A 104 -22.78 -46.37 97.33
CA GLY A 104 -23.15 -45.09 96.70
C GLY A 104 -23.98 -44.13 97.56
N GLY A 105 -23.58 -43.89 98.81
CA GLY A 105 -24.27 -42.96 99.71
C GLY A 105 -25.42 -43.56 100.53
N ARG A 106 -25.75 -44.85 100.35
CA ARG A 106 -26.66 -45.58 101.23
C ARG A 106 -25.85 -46.39 102.25
N THR A 107 -26.12 -46.17 103.53
CA THR A 107 -25.64 -47.06 104.59
C THR A 107 -26.47 -48.34 104.55
N LEU A 108 -25.79 -49.48 104.43
CA LEU A 108 -26.45 -50.78 104.55
C LEU A 108 -26.62 -51.09 106.03
N SER A 109 -27.74 -51.70 106.41
CA SER A 109 -27.94 -52.17 107.77
C SER A 109 -26.77 -53.08 108.17
N PRO A 110 -26.10 -52.80 109.30
CA PRO A 110 -24.99 -53.63 109.75
C PRO A 110 -25.50 -55.06 110.00
N PRO A 111 -24.68 -56.09 109.74
CA PRO A 111 -25.03 -57.46 110.12
C PRO A 111 -25.32 -57.51 111.64
N PRO A 112 -26.24 -58.38 112.09
CA PRO A 112 -26.60 -58.49 113.50
C PRO A 112 -25.35 -58.66 114.36
N LEU A 113 -25.27 -57.92 115.47
CA LEU A 113 -24.14 -57.90 116.40
C LEU A 113 -23.95 -59.28 117.01
N GLY A 114 -23.05 -60.07 116.42
CA GLY A 114 -22.52 -61.30 117.01
C GLY A 114 -21.52 -61.00 118.13
N SER A 115 -21.07 -62.04 118.81
CA SER A 115 -19.98 -61.92 119.80
C SER A 115 -18.73 -61.27 119.17
N ALA A 116 -17.85 -60.68 119.98
CA ALA A 116 -16.61 -60.05 119.48
C ALA A 116 -15.76 -61.02 118.64
N ALA A 117 -15.78 -62.32 118.97
CA ALA A 117 -15.11 -63.36 118.20
C ALA A 117 -15.72 -63.57 116.79
N GLU A 118 -17.05 -63.52 116.67
CA GLU A 118 -17.74 -63.61 115.38
C GLU A 118 -17.44 -62.40 114.50
N SER A 119 -17.42 -61.20 115.08
CA SER A 119 -17.06 -59.96 114.40
C SER A 119 -15.66 -60.01 113.77
N PHE A 120 -14.69 -60.59 114.49
CA PHE A 120 -13.32 -60.76 113.98
C PHE A 120 -13.26 -61.77 112.82
N SER A 121 -13.99 -62.88 112.91
CA SER A 121 -14.04 -63.89 111.83
C SER A 121 -14.68 -63.35 110.54
N VAL A 122 -15.72 -62.53 110.68
CA VAL A 122 -16.39 -61.86 109.56
C VAL A 122 -15.45 -60.81 108.94
N ALA A 123 -14.74 -60.04 109.77
CA ALA A 123 -13.74 -59.09 109.31
C ALA A 123 -12.64 -59.75 108.47
N MET A 124 -12.11 -60.90 108.92
CA MET A 124 -11.09 -61.66 108.20
C MET A 124 -11.58 -62.20 106.84
N ARG A 125 -12.88 -62.47 106.67
CA ARG A 125 -13.45 -62.91 105.39
C ARG A 125 -13.70 -61.75 104.42
N LEU A 126 -13.95 -60.55 104.94
CA LEU A 126 -14.30 -59.39 104.13
C LEU A 126 -13.08 -58.55 103.70
N LEU A 127 -11.92 -58.75 104.31
CA LEU A 127 -10.69 -58.01 103.99
C LEU A 127 -9.72 -58.85 103.13
N PRO A 128 -9.04 -58.27 102.12
CA PRO A 128 -9.09 -56.86 101.71
C PRO A 128 -10.35 -56.54 100.89
N ALA A 129 -11.00 -55.43 101.20
CA ALA A 129 -12.18 -54.98 100.47
C ALA A 129 -11.82 -54.54 99.04
N ILE A 130 -12.64 -54.97 98.07
CA ILE A 130 -12.54 -54.57 96.67
C ILE A 130 -13.25 -53.23 96.51
N VAL A 131 -12.53 -52.23 96.02
CA VAL A 131 -13.02 -50.85 95.91
C VAL A 131 -13.16 -50.47 94.44
N THR A 132 -14.38 -50.11 94.06
CA THR A 132 -14.70 -49.53 92.74
C THR A 132 -15.37 -48.19 92.96
N VAL A 133 -14.84 -47.13 92.32
CA VAL A 133 -15.37 -45.78 92.45
C VAL A 133 -15.71 -45.26 91.07
N GLU A 134 -16.96 -44.87 90.90
CA GLU A 134 -17.45 -44.17 89.74
C GLU A 134 -17.72 -42.71 90.13
N VAL A 135 -17.14 -41.78 89.38
CA VAL A 135 -17.33 -40.34 89.58
C VAL A 135 -17.97 -39.80 88.33
N SER A 136 -19.06 -39.05 88.48
CA SER A 136 -19.69 -38.31 87.39
C SER A 136 -19.88 -36.86 87.79
N VAL A 137 -19.59 -35.97 86.84
CA VAL A 137 -19.82 -34.54 86.94
C VAL A 137 -21.07 -34.24 86.11
N PRO A 138 -22.26 -34.14 86.74
CA PRO A 138 -23.46 -33.84 85.99
C PRO A 138 -23.33 -32.47 85.29
N LEU A 139 -23.94 -32.31 84.12
CA LEU A 139 -23.89 -31.04 83.37
C LEU A 139 -24.49 -29.87 84.16
N ASP A 140 -25.43 -30.15 85.07
CA ASP A 140 -26.03 -29.17 85.99
C ASP A 140 -25.16 -28.85 87.22
N SER A 141 -23.98 -29.45 87.34
CA SER A 141 -23.05 -29.17 88.43
C SER A 141 -22.48 -27.77 88.34
N LEU A 142 -22.18 -27.17 89.50
CA LEU A 142 -21.48 -25.88 89.54
C LEU A 142 -20.12 -25.97 88.87
N LEU A 143 -19.46 -27.13 88.92
CA LEU A 143 -18.17 -27.32 88.25
C LEU A 143 -18.29 -27.20 86.73
N ALA A 144 -19.26 -27.92 86.14
CA ALA A 144 -19.52 -27.81 84.70
C ALA A 144 -19.90 -26.36 84.34
N GLY A 145 -20.81 -25.74 85.10
CA GLY A 145 -21.22 -24.35 84.90
C GLY A 145 -20.04 -23.37 84.96
N CYS A 146 -19.16 -23.49 85.95
CA CYS A 146 -17.95 -22.66 86.08
C CYS A 146 -17.00 -22.86 84.90
N THR A 147 -16.82 -24.10 84.42
CA THR A 147 -15.99 -24.38 83.24
C THR A 147 -16.56 -23.70 81.99
N TRP A 148 -17.88 -23.81 81.74
CA TRP A 148 -18.53 -23.11 80.63
C TRP A 148 -18.39 -21.58 80.74
N VAL A 149 -18.65 -21.00 81.91
CA VAL A 149 -18.53 -19.55 82.13
C VAL A 149 -17.10 -19.07 81.92
N ALA A 150 -16.10 -19.81 82.43
CA ALA A 150 -14.69 -19.46 82.28
C ALA A 150 -14.28 -19.45 80.80
N PHE A 151 -14.62 -20.49 80.05
CA PHE A 151 -14.33 -20.53 78.61
C PHE A 151 -15.12 -19.48 77.83
N GLY A 152 -16.36 -19.19 78.22
CA GLY A 152 -17.20 -18.17 77.57
C GLY A 152 -16.64 -16.76 77.79
N ALA A 153 -16.17 -16.47 79.00
CA ALA A 153 -15.51 -15.22 79.36
C ALA A 153 -14.19 -15.00 78.58
N ILE A 154 -13.54 -16.07 78.12
CA ILE A 154 -12.35 -15.99 77.26
C ILE A 154 -12.75 -15.86 75.78
N LEU A 155 -13.73 -16.65 75.33
CA LEU A 155 -14.14 -16.70 73.92
C LEU A 155 -14.77 -15.39 73.45
N ILE A 156 -15.68 -14.81 74.23
CA ILE A 156 -16.45 -13.61 73.83
C ILE A 156 -15.53 -12.42 73.55
N PRO A 157 -14.57 -12.03 74.43
CA PRO A 157 -13.64 -10.95 74.14
C PRO A 157 -12.75 -11.24 72.94
N ILE A 158 -12.29 -12.48 72.76
CA ILE A 158 -11.47 -12.87 71.60
C ILE A 158 -12.25 -12.65 70.30
N LEU A 159 -13.50 -13.12 70.24
CA LEU A 159 -14.37 -12.92 69.08
C LEU A 159 -14.64 -11.43 68.85
N PHE A 160 -14.88 -10.65 69.89
CA PHE A 160 -15.14 -9.21 69.77
C PHE A 160 -13.91 -8.45 69.25
N ILE A 161 -12.72 -8.73 69.78
CA ILE A 161 -11.45 -8.13 69.31
C ILE A 161 -11.23 -8.46 67.83
N GLN A 162 -11.49 -9.70 67.44
CA GLN A 162 -11.28 -10.12 66.07
C GLN A 162 -12.30 -9.53 65.10
N GLN A 163 -13.59 -9.48 65.46
CA GLN A 163 -14.60 -8.78 64.67
C GLN A 163 -14.28 -7.29 64.54
N GLY A 164 -13.83 -6.66 65.62
CA GLY A 164 -13.38 -5.26 65.59
C GLY A 164 -12.17 -5.05 64.67
N ARG A 165 -11.22 -6.00 64.64
CA ARG A 165 -10.08 -5.96 63.70
C ARG A 165 -10.52 -6.14 62.25
N LEU A 166 -11.49 -7.01 61.98
CA LEU A 166 -12.03 -7.20 60.63
C LEU A 166 -12.76 -5.94 60.15
N ALA A 167 -13.64 -5.36 60.97
CA ALA A 167 -14.36 -4.13 60.64
C ALA A 167 -13.41 -2.95 60.38
N ARG A 168 -12.35 -2.79 61.19
CA ARG A 168 -11.34 -1.74 60.96
C ARG A 168 -10.61 -1.89 59.63
N ARG A 169 -10.30 -3.13 59.20
CA ARG A 169 -9.67 -3.39 57.90
C ARG A 169 -10.60 -3.06 56.75
N GLU A 170 -11.88 -3.41 56.87
CA GLU A 170 -12.88 -3.06 55.86
C GLU A 170 -13.03 -1.54 55.72
N HIS A 171 -13.05 -0.80 56.83
CA HIS A 171 -13.06 0.67 56.79
C HIS A 171 -11.81 1.25 56.12
N GLN A 172 -10.61 0.73 56.42
CA GLN A 172 -9.37 1.18 55.78
C GLN A 172 -9.39 0.94 54.27
N LEU A 173 -9.83 -0.23 53.82
CA LEU A 173 -9.95 -0.54 52.39
C LEU A 173 -10.97 0.35 51.68
N LEU A 174 -12.08 0.69 52.34
CA LEU A 174 -13.07 1.62 51.80
C LEU A 174 -12.51 3.05 51.71
N GLU A 175 -11.78 3.51 52.71
CA GLU A 175 -11.12 4.83 52.68
C GLU A 175 -10.05 4.90 51.57
N GLU A 176 -9.24 3.85 51.40
CA GLU A 176 -8.28 3.74 50.29
C GLU A 176 -9.00 3.73 48.92
N ALA A 177 -10.11 3.00 48.79
CA ALA A 177 -10.91 2.99 47.56
C ALA A 177 -11.52 4.36 47.24
N VAL A 178 -11.97 5.11 48.25
CA VAL A 178 -12.52 6.46 48.08
C VAL A 178 -11.42 7.45 47.69
N THR A 179 -10.28 7.44 48.40
CA THR A 179 -9.16 8.33 48.11
C THR A 179 -8.56 8.08 46.73
N THR A 180 -8.45 6.81 46.29
CA THR A 180 -8.00 6.47 44.93
C THR A 180 -8.99 6.93 43.86
N ARG A 181 -10.30 6.79 44.10
CA ARG A 181 -11.35 7.31 43.20
C ARG A 181 -11.29 8.83 43.10
N ASP A 182 -11.16 9.52 44.22
CA ASP A 182 -11.14 10.98 44.26
C ASP A 182 -9.85 11.52 43.60
N ALA A 183 -8.70 10.87 43.82
CA ALA A 183 -7.46 11.18 43.11
C ALA A 183 -7.57 10.95 41.59
N ALA A 184 -8.28 9.90 41.16
CA ALA A 184 -8.56 9.66 39.76
C ALA A 184 -9.49 10.73 39.16
N ALA A 185 -10.50 11.17 39.90
CA ALA A 185 -11.40 12.25 39.49
C ALA A 185 -10.65 13.58 39.33
N VAL A 186 -9.73 13.92 40.25
CA VAL A 186 -8.87 15.11 40.14
C VAL A 186 -7.97 15.04 38.89
N ARG A 187 -7.34 13.88 38.63
CA ARG A 187 -6.52 13.69 37.42
C ARG A 187 -7.36 13.79 36.14
N ALA A 188 -8.58 13.25 36.13
CA ALA A 188 -9.48 13.39 34.99
C ALA A 188 -9.82 14.86 34.73
N GLY A 189 -10.09 15.64 35.79
CA GLY A 189 -10.32 17.08 35.69
C GLY A 189 -9.11 17.85 35.15
N SER A 190 -7.88 17.52 35.57
CA SER A 190 -6.68 18.16 35.04
C SER A 190 -6.46 17.85 33.56
N ILE A 191 -6.63 16.59 33.15
CA ILE A 191 -6.53 16.17 31.75
C ILE A 191 -7.57 16.90 30.89
N GLN A 192 -8.81 17.02 31.37
CA GLN A 192 -9.85 17.73 30.65
C GLN A 192 -9.49 19.22 30.45
N SER A 193 -8.92 19.86 31.47
CA SER A 193 -8.45 21.25 31.37
C SER A 193 -7.27 21.41 30.41
N GLU A 194 -6.38 20.42 30.33
CA GLU A 194 -5.24 20.42 29.40
C GLU A 194 -5.72 20.21 27.96
N LEU A 195 -6.66 19.29 27.74
CA LEU A 195 -7.29 19.07 26.43
C LEU A 195 -7.99 20.33 25.94
N GLU A 196 -8.68 21.07 26.81
CA GLU A 196 -9.34 22.32 26.45
C GLU A 196 -8.32 23.43 26.10
N LYS A 197 -7.20 23.50 26.82
CA LYS A 197 -6.07 24.37 26.45
C LYS A 197 -5.44 23.99 25.12
N VAL A 198 -5.29 22.69 24.83
CA VAL A 198 -4.74 22.21 23.56
C VAL A 198 -5.70 22.52 22.42
N ARG A 199 -7.01 22.28 22.62
CA ARG A 199 -8.04 22.59 21.63
C ARG A 199 -8.08 24.09 21.31
N SER A 200 -8.07 24.95 22.32
CA SER A 200 -8.03 26.41 22.10
C SER A 200 -6.73 26.89 21.43
N ARG A 201 -5.60 26.20 21.61
CA ARG A 201 -4.36 26.47 20.84
C ARG A 201 -4.50 26.04 19.38
N LEU A 202 -5.07 24.87 19.12
CA LEU A 202 -5.37 24.38 17.77
C LEU A 202 -6.30 25.35 17.04
N ASP A 203 -7.41 25.78 17.67
CA ASP A 203 -8.36 26.73 17.08
C ASP A 203 -7.70 28.08 16.73
N ARG A 204 -6.61 28.46 17.42
CA ARG A 204 -5.82 29.67 17.11
C ARG A 204 -4.79 29.46 16.00
N LEU A 205 -4.22 28.25 15.87
CA LEU A 205 -3.21 27.94 14.87
C LEU A 205 -3.81 27.61 13.51
N GLU A 206 -4.97 26.95 13.49
CA GLU A 206 -5.68 26.58 12.27
C GLU A 206 -5.88 27.75 11.29
N PRO A 207 -6.36 28.95 11.69
CA PRO A 207 -6.51 30.06 10.75
C PRO A 207 -5.17 30.59 10.22
N ALA A 208 -4.09 30.53 11.02
CA ALA A 208 -2.77 30.94 10.58
C ALA A 208 -2.19 29.96 9.55
N GLU A 209 -2.34 28.64 9.78
CA GLU A 209 -1.96 27.62 8.80
C GLU A 209 -2.77 27.74 7.51
N GLN A 210 -4.09 27.98 7.60
CA GLN A 210 -4.93 28.23 6.43
C GLN A 210 -4.50 29.50 5.66
N ALA A 211 -4.08 30.55 6.37
CA ALA A 211 -3.55 31.76 5.73
C ALA A 211 -2.23 31.48 5.00
N HIS A 212 -1.30 30.76 5.63
CA HIS A 212 -0.04 30.36 4.99
C HIS A 212 -0.25 29.41 3.81
N ALA A 213 -1.22 28.49 3.89
CA ALA A 213 -1.56 27.62 2.78
C ALA A 213 -2.05 28.42 1.56
N ARG A 214 -2.86 29.46 1.78
CA ARG A 214 -3.31 30.37 0.71
C ARG A 214 -2.13 31.16 0.12
N GLU A 215 -1.26 31.70 0.97
CA GLU A 215 -0.06 32.42 0.53
C GLU A 215 0.86 31.54 -0.34
N ILE A 216 1.03 30.27 0.02
CA ILE A 216 1.82 29.31 -0.79
C ILE A 216 1.17 29.08 -2.16
N VAL A 217 -0.16 28.95 -2.22
CA VAL A 217 -0.87 28.80 -3.50
C VAL A 217 -0.66 30.04 -4.38
N ASP A 218 -0.84 31.24 -3.81
CA ASP A 218 -0.63 32.50 -4.53
C ASP A 218 0.81 32.61 -5.07
N LEU A 219 1.81 32.26 -4.26
CA LEU A 219 3.22 32.24 -4.67
C LEU A 219 3.53 31.20 -5.75
N GLN A 220 2.85 30.04 -5.74
CA GLN A 220 2.98 29.03 -6.78
C GLN A 220 2.37 29.50 -8.11
N GLU A 221 1.21 30.17 -8.06
CA GLU A 221 0.62 30.81 -9.23
C GLU A 221 1.53 31.91 -9.78
N GLU A 222 2.12 32.73 -8.92
CA GLU A 222 3.06 33.76 -9.35
C GLU A 222 4.33 33.15 -9.97
N ARG A 223 4.87 32.08 -9.36
CA ARG A 223 6.02 31.35 -9.91
C ARG A 223 5.72 30.80 -11.31
N THR A 224 4.57 30.13 -11.49
CA THR A 224 4.19 29.57 -12.80
C THR A 224 3.98 30.67 -13.85
N ARG A 225 3.37 31.80 -13.45
CA ARG A 225 3.23 32.98 -14.31
C ARG A 225 4.58 33.57 -14.71
N LEU A 226 5.52 33.66 -13.79
CA LEU A 226 6.87 34.15 -14.07
C LEU A 226 7.64 33.18 -14.97
N GLN A 227 7.52 31.87 -14.77
CA GLN A 227 8.09 30.86 -15.65
C GLN A 227 7.54 30.99 -17.08
N ALA A 228 6.23 31.10 -17.24
CA ALA A 228 5.61 31.30 -18.56
C ALA A 228 6.10 32.59 -19.24
N ARG A 229 6.32 33.67 -18.46
CA ARG A 229 6.91 34.92 -18.98
C ARG A 229 8.36 34.74 -19.41
N LEU A 230 9.17 34.01 -18.65
CA LEU A 230 10.55 33.71 -19.01
C LEU A 230 10.62 32.85 -20.27
N GLU A 231 9.77 31.84 -20.40
CA GLU A 231 9.67 31.02 -21.62
C GLU A 231 9.25 31.86 -22.82
N ALA A 232 8.25 32.73 -22.67
CA ALA A 232 7.83 33.63 -23.74
C ALA A 232 8.93 34.63 -24.14
N LEU A 233 9.71 35.13 -23.18
CA LEU A 233 10.85 36.00 -23.45
C LEU A 233 11.99 35.25 -24.14
N ALA A 234 12.29 34.02 -23.70
CA ALA A 234 13.30 33.17 -24.33
C ALA A 234 12.95 32.83 -25.78
N LEU A 235 11.68 32.49 -26.05
CA LEU A 235 11.19 32.27 -27.42
C LEU A 235 11.34 33.54 -28.28
N ARG A 236 11.02 34.71 -27.71
CA ARG A 236 11.15 35.98 -28.41
C ARG A 236 12.62 36.35 -28.66
N GLU A 237 13.52 36.04 -27.73
CA GLU A 237 14.96 36.22 -27.91
C GLU A 237 15.49 35.30 -29.01
N GLU A 238 15.08 34.03 -29.03
CA GLU A 238 15.46 33.08 -30.09
C GLU A 238 14.95 33.55 -31.46
N GLU A 239 13.73 34.08 -31.54
CA GLU A 239 13.18 34.64 -32.78
C GLU A 239 13.97 35.87 -33.24
N VAL A 240 14.31 36.78 -32.32
CA VAL A 240 15.17 37.93 -32.65
C VAL A 240 16.54 37.48 -33.13
N LEU A 241 17.17 36.51 -32.44
CA LEU A 241 18.46 35.94 -32.86
C LEU A 241 18.38 35.29 -34.24
N ARG A 242 17.31 34.55 -34.55
CA ARG A 242 17.09 33.96 -35.89
C ARG A 242 16.91 35.03 -36.96
N THR A 243 16.20 36.11 -36.67
CA THR A 243 16.09 37.23 -37.63
C THR A 243 17.42 37.95 -37.83
N ALA A 244 18.23 38.08 -36.78
CA ALA A 244 19.57 38.66 -36.88
C ALA A 244 20.54 37.77 -37.68
N SER A 245 20.54 36.44 -37.44
CA SER A 245 21.35 35.50 -38.20
C SER A 245 20.91 35.40 -39.66
N ALA A 246 19.60 35.37 -39.93
CA ALA A 246 19.10 35.46 -41.30
C ALA A 246 19.53 36.78 -41.98
N GLY A 247 19.60 37.87 -41.21
CA GLY A 247 20.16 39.14 -41.68
C GLY A 247 21.65 39.06 -42.03
N SER A 248 22.47 38.35 -41.24
CA SER A 248 23.89 38.14 -41.58
C SER A 248 24.07 37.19 -42.77
N ASP A 249 23.28 36.12 -42.84
CA ASP A 249 23.32 35.18 -43.97
C ASP A 249 22.96 35.90 -45.29
N LEU A 250 21.97 36.79 -45.25
CA LEU A 250 21.63 37.65 -46.39
C LEU A 250 22.72 38.68 -46.72
N GLN A 251 23.48 39.15 -45.73
CA GLN A 251 24.63 40.03 -45.96
C GLN A 251 25.81 39.26 -46.59
N ASP A 252 26.06 38.03 -46.15
CA ASP A 252 27.08 37.14 -46.71
C ASP A 252 26.71 36.71 -48.13
N GLU A 253 25.45 36.40 -48.39
CA GLU A 253 24.95 36.12 -49.75
C GLU A 253 25.09 37.36 -50.64
N ARG A 254 24.78 38.55 -50.11
CA ARG A 254 24.99 39.80 -50.84
C ARG A 254 26.48 40.02 -51.17
N ALA A 255 27.38 39.79 -50.22
CA ALA A 255 28.82 39.92 -50.46
C ALA A 255 29.31 38.90 -51.50
N ALA A 256 28.86 37.64 -51.42
CA ALA A 256 29.19 36.62 -52.41
C ALA A 256 28.63 36.95 -53.80
N LEU A 257 27.44 37.56 -53.88
CA LEU A 257 26.85 38.04 -55.13
C LEU A 257 27.60 39.26 -55.68
N GLU A 258 28.08 40.16 -54.83
CA GLU A 258 28.93 41.29 -55.21
C GLU A 258 30.28 40.80 -55.77
N ASP A 259 30.93 39.83 -55.12
CA ASP A 259 32.16 39.18 -55.62
C ASP A 259 31.93 38.47 -56.96
N LEU A 260 30.82 37.72 -57.10
CA LEU A 260 30.43 37.09 -58.36
C LEU A 260 30.16 38.13 -59.46
N LEU A 261 29.56 39.26 -59.11
CA LEU A 261 29.34 40.38 -60.02
C LEU A 261 30.67 41.00 -60.46
N GLU A 262 31.62 41.18 -59.54
CA GLU A 262 32.95 41.69 -59.87
C GLU A 262 33.70 40.73 -60.80
N VAL A 263 33.67 39.44 -60.51
CA VAL A 263 34.24 38.40 -61.40
C VAL A 263 33.54 38.40 -62.76
N ALA A 264 32.21 38.52 -62.78
CA ALA A 264 31.46 38.58 -64.04
C ALA A 264 31.73 39.86 -64.83
N VAL A 265 31.98 40.99 -64.16
CA VAL A 265 32.40 42.25 -64.78
C VAL A 265 33.81 42.11 -65.35
N GLN A 266 34.75 41.52 -64.62
CA GLN A 266 36.09 41.22 -65.13
C GLN A 266 36.04 40.26 -66.34
N ASP A 267 35.23 39.20 -66.25
CA ASP A 267 35.00 38.28 -67.36
C ASP A 267 34.34 38.99 -68.56
N LEU A 268 33.43 39.93 -68.33
CA LEU A 268 32.84 40.77 -69.37
C LEU A 268 33.88 41.68 -70.02
N GLU A 269 34.78 42.30 -69.26
CA GLU A 269 35.89 43.09 -69.80
C GLU A 269 36.84 42.22 -70.64
N VAL A 270 37.17 41.02 -70.15
CA VAL A 270 37.96 40.04 -70.90
C VAL A 270 37.21 39.64 -72.18
N LYS A 271 35.92 39.32 -72.11
CA LYS A 271 35.07 38.97 -73.25
C LYS A 271 34.88 40.14 -74.21
N GLU A 272 34.81 41.39 -73.75
CA GLU A 272 34.74 42.59 -74.60
C GLU A 272 36.08 42.84 -75.30
N SER A 273 37.19 42.59 -74.62
CA SER A 273 38.52 42.58 -75.24
C SER A 273 38.63 41.46 -76.29
N GLU A 274 38.03 40.31 -76.01
CA GLU A 274 37.97 39.17 -76.93
C GLU A 274 37.01 39.42 -78.09
N ILE A 275 35.89 40.13 -77.86
CA ILE A 275 34.94 40.56 -78.88
C ILE A 275 35.54 41.65 -79.75
N THR A 276 36.32 42.59 -79.21
CA THR A 276 37.05 43.57 -80.02
C THR A 276 38.17 42.89 -80.82
N ASP A 277 38.85 41.89 -80.26
CA ASP A 277 39.84 41.09 -80.98
C ASP A 277 39.18 40.19 -82.06
N LEU A 278 38.06 39.54 -81.75
CA LEU A 278 37.24 38.76 -82.67
C LEU A 278 36.55 39.63 -83.72
N GLN A 279 36.13 40.85 -83.39
CA GLN A 279 35.63 41.84 -84.35
C GLN A 279 36.75 42.32 -85.26
N SER A 280 37.98 42.49 -84.76
CA SER A 280 39.15 42.77 -85.60
C SER A 280 39.45 41.61 -86.55
N ARG A 281 39.32 40.36 -86.07
CA ARG A 281 39.40 39.12 -86.87
C ARG A 281 38.23 38.98 -87.85
N LEU A 282 37.01 39.37 -87.48
CA LEU A 282 35.83 39.37 -88.35
C LEU A 282 35.91 40.49 -89.40
N ARG A 283 36.54 41.62 -89.10
CA ARG A 283 36.86 42.67 -90.07
C ARG A 283 37.94 42.22 -91.06
N ARG A 284 38.82 41.30 -90.66
CA ARG A 284 39.79 40.61 -91.53
C ARG A 284 39.18 39.41 -92.29
N ALA A 285 38.18 38.72 -91.74
CA ALA A 285 37.53 37.54 -92.34
C ALA A 285 36.26 37.83 -93.16
N SER A 286 35.58 38.96 -92.93
CA SER A 286 34.38 39.37 -93.70
C SER A 286 34.71 39.97 -95.09
N LYS A 287 36.01 40.05 -95.44
CA LYS A 287 36.49 40.42 -96.78
C LYS A 287 36.73 39.22 -97.72
N GLY A 288 36.35 37.98 -97.34
CA GLY A 288 36.72 36.77 -98.11
C GLY A 288 35.75 35.58 -98.11
N GLY A 289 34.42 35.79 -97.99
CA GLY A 289 33.48 34.69 -97.70
C GLY A 289 32.28 34.45 -98.62
N LYS A 290 32.21 35.03 -99.84
CA LYS A 290 31.03 34.90 -100.73
C LYS A 290 31.22 33.98 -101.97
N SER A 291 32.39 33.34 -102.15
CA SER A 291 32.74 32.64 -103.40
C SER A 291 32.51 31.10 -103.40
N GLY A 292 32.49 30.43 -102.24
CA GLY A 292 32.40 28.96 -102.16
C GLY A 292 31.01 28.37 -102.48
N ARG A 293 29.93 29.11 -102.20
CA ARG A 293 28.54 28.62 -102.33
C ARG A 293 28.03 28.57 -103.77
N ALA A 294 28.57 29.41 -104.65
CA ALA A 294 28.23 29.45 -106.07
C ALA A 294 28.84 28.27 -106.86
N ARG A 295 30.05 27.80 -106.48
CA ARG A 295 30.70 26.64 -107.13
C ARG A 295 29.99 25.31 -106.83
N ALA A 296 29.51 25.11 -105.60
CA ALA A 296 28.77 23.91 -105.21
C ALA A 296 27.41 23.78 -105.93
N ALA A 297 26.70 24.88 -106.12
CA ALA A 297 25.46 24.90 -106.89
C ALA A 297 25.69 24.59 -108.39
N GLY A 298 26.78 25.09 -108.98
CA GLY A 298 27.13 24.82 -110.38
C GLY A 298 27.47 23.35 -110.67
N GLN A 299 28.21 22.67 -109.78
CA GLN A 299 28.50 21.24 -109.93
C GLN A 299 27.24 20.37 -109.78
N LEU A 300 26.35 20.73 -108.86
CA LEU A 300 25.09 20.02 -108.66
C LEU A 300 24.15 20.21 -109.87
N ALA A 301 24.05 21.43 -110.41
CA ALA A 301 23.27 21.72 -111.61
C ALA A 301 23.65 20.82 -112.80
N LYS A 302 24.97 20.66 -113.03
CA LYS A 302 25.49 19.85 -114.13
C LYS A 302 25.15 18.37 -113.95
N ARG A 303 25.32 17.81 -112.74
CA ARG A 303 24.95 16.41 -112.43
C ARG A 303 23.47 16.15 -112.61
N MET A 304 22.61 17.03 -112.12
CA MET A 304 21.16 16.84 -112.16
C MET A 304 20.61 16.91 -113.59
N ARG A 305 21.14 17.81 -114.43
CA ARG A 305 20.76 17.90 -115.86
C ARG A 305 21.17 16.66 -116.67
N THR A 306 22.28 16.00 -116.32
CA THR A 306 22.71 14.77 -116.98
C THR A 306 21.92 13.54 -116.53
N LEU A 307 21.58 13.44 -115.24
CA LEU A 307 20.93 12.25 -114.67
C LEU A 307 19.41 12.21 -114.90
N TYR A 308 18.75 13.36 -115.00
CA TYR A 308 17.30 13.47 -115.17
C TYR A 308 16.98 14.17 -116.48
N SER A 309 16.99 13.42 -117.57
CA SER A 309 16.80 13.97 -118.93
C SER A 309 15.37 14.41 -119.19
N ASN A 310 14.38 13.94 -118.43
CA ASN A 310 12.95 14.25 -118.61
C ASN A 310 12.45 15.35 -117.65
N LEU A 311 13.32 15.89 -116.79
CA LEU A 311 13.02 16.99 -115.88
C LEU A 311 13.70 18.30 -116.29
N GLU A 312 12.96 19.41 -116.24
CA GLU A 312 13.52 20.76 -116.25
C GLU A 312 13.72 21.22 -114.81
N LEU A 313 14.92 21.67 -114.45
CA LEU A 313 15.24 22.10 -113.08
C LEU A 313 15.57 23.59 -113.08
N ASP A 314 14.84 24.37 -112.30
CA ASP A 314 15.11 25.80 -112.13
C ASP A 314 16.36 26.04 -111.25
N ASP A 315 17.06 27.13 -111.48
CA ASP A 315 18.31 27.44 -110.76
C ASP A 315 18.04 27.65 -109.26
N ARG A 316 16.84 28.12 -108.93
CA ARG A 316 16.33 28.23 -107.55
C ARG A 316 16.26 26.86 -106.88
N ALA A 317 15.66 25.86 -107.53
CA ALA A 317 15.56 24.51 -107.02
C ALA A 317 16.94 23.88 -106.74
N ILE A 318 17.93 24.15 -107.59
CA ILE A 318 19.31 23.68 -107.38
C ILE A 318 19.95 24.37 -106.17
N GLN A 319 19.75 25.68 -106.00
CA GLN A 319 20.26 26.39 -104.83
C GLN A 319 19.60 25.90 -103.55
N ASP A 320 18.31 25.61 -103.59
CA ASP A 320 17.58 25.15 -102.42
C ASP A 320 17.97 23.72 -102.04
N LEU A 321 18.29 22.85 -103.00
CA LEU A 321 18.93 21.54 -102.77
C LEU A 321 20.29 21.66 -102.06
N VAL A 322 21.09 22.67 -102.38
CA VAL A 322 22.36 22.94 -101.67
C VAL A 322 22.11 23.50 -100.26
N ARG A 323 21.03 24.27 -100.08
CA ARG A 323 20.67 24.88 -98.79
C ARG A 323 20.06 23.91 -97.80
N LEU A 324 19.47 22.80 -98.25
CA LEU A 324 18.84 21.80 -97.39
C LEU A 324 19.78 21.26 -96.30
N GLY A 325 21.10 21.32 -96.49
CA GLY A 325 22.13 21.12 -95.44
C GLY A 325 22.28 19.68 -94.92
N ASP A 326 21.17 19.01 -94.69
CA ASP A 326 21.05 17.62 -94.27
C ASP A 326 21.20 16.67 -95.46
N GLU A 327 22.25 15.86 -95.43
CA GLU A 327 22.56 14.89 -96.48
C GLU A 327 21.44 13.85 -96.67
N THR A 328 20.78 13.44 -95.58
CA THR A 328 19.65 12.50 -95.60
C THR A 328 18.43 13.09 -96.31
N LEU A 329 18.12 14.38 -96.11
CA LEU A 329 17.01 15.06 -96.78
C LEU A 329 17.31 15.28 -98.26
N ARG A 330 18.56 15.61 -98.59
CA ARG A 330 18.98 15.77 -99.99
C ARG A 330 18.90 14.47 -100.78
N LEU A 331 19.34 13.34 -100.20
CA LEU A 331 19.21 12.03 -100.82
C LEU A 331 17.74 11.65 -101.07
N ARG A 332 16.84 11.94 -100.12
CA ARG A 332 15.39 11.70 -100.28
C ARG A 332 14.74 12.62 -101.31
N ALA A 333 15.21 13.85 -101.42
CA ALA A 333 14.78 14.78 -102.47
C ALA A 333 15.21 14.27 -103.85
N GLU A 334 16.45 13.80 -104.00
CA GLU A 334 16.97 13.20 -105.25
C GLU A 334 16.21 11.92 -105.62
N GLU A 335 15.88 11.04 -104.65
CA GLU A 335 15.03 9.86 -104.88
C GLU A 335 13.64 10.23 -105.43
N SER A 336 13.06 11.32 -104.91
CA SER A 336 11.73 11.80 -105.32
C SER A 336 11.77 12.45 -106.70
N LEU A 337 12.85 13.15 -107.05
CA LEU A 337 13.11 13.64 -108.40
C LEU A 337 13.27 12.49 -109.40
N LYS A 338 14.01 11.44 -109.03
CA LYS A 338 14.16 10.25 -109.88
C LYS A 338 12.82 9.58 -110.19
N LYS A 339 11.92 9.49 -109.19
CA LYS A 339 10.56 8.95 -109.40
C LYS A 339 9.75 9.81 -110.37
N LEU A 340 9.89 11.13 -110.30
CA LEU A 340 9.22 12.07 -111.20
C LEU A 340 9.76 12.01 -112.64
N ASP A 341 11.03 11.68 -112.84
CA ASP A 341 11.68 11.54 -114.14
C ASP A 341 11.31 10.23 -114.88
N GLY A 342 11.12 9.14 -114.11
CA GLY A 342 10.95 7.78 -114.65
C GLY A 342 9.52 7.40 -115.05
N ASP A 343 8.55 7.57 -114.15
CA ASP A 343 7.15 7.20 -114.43
C ASP A 343 6.19 8.31 -113.93
N PRO A 344 5.61 9.10 -114.85
CA PRO A 344 4.77 10.25 -114.53
C PRO A 344 3.46 9.86 -113.86
N ASP A 345 2.99 8.61 -113.90
CA ASP A 345 1.71 8.25 -113.28
C ASP A 345 1.88 7.52 -111.93
N SER A 346 3.10 7.09 -111.61
CA SER A 346 3.43 6.36 -110.38
C SER A 346 3.65 7.24 -109.14
N ALA A 347 3.74 8.56 -109.29
CA ALA A 347 4.05 9.48 -108.20
C ALA A 347 2.87 9.65 -107.24
N SER A 348 2.80 8.78 -106.23
CA SER A 348 1.81 8.78 -105.15
C SER A 348 1.70 10.13 -104.44
N VAL A 349 0.49 10.70 -104.41
CA VAL A 349 0.08 11.93 -103.71
C VAL A 349 0.49 13.24 -104.42
N ARG A 350 -0.22 13.58 -105.50
CA ARG A 350 -0.20 14.92 -106.11
C ARG A 350 -1.29 15.78 -105.48
N ARG A 351 -0.91 16.81 -104.72
CA ARG A 351 -1.85 17.86 -104.30
C ARG A 351 -1.61 19.09 -105.15
N LYS A 352 -2.68 19.61 -105.78
CA LYS A 352 -2.63 20.92 -106.43
C LYS A 352 -2.46 21.98 -105.34
N VAL A 353 -1.44 22.83 -105.46
CA VAL A 353 -1.19 23.89 -104.48
C VAL A 353 -2.28 24.96 -104.65
N GLY A 354 -3.15 25.10 -103.66
CA GLY A 354 -4.20 26.12 -103.64
C GLY A 354 -3.65 27.51 -103.30
N GLY A 355 -4.30 28.58 -103.80
CA GLY A 355 -3.93 29.97 -103.50
C GLY A 355 -2.95 30.63 -104.47
N LEU A 356 -2.62 29.97 -105.59
CA LEU A 356 -1.82 30.52 -106.68
C LEU A 356 -2.73 31.05 -107.82
N PRO A 357 -2.26 32.01 -108.65
CA PRO A 357 -3.03 32.55 -109.77
C PRO A 357 -3.57 31.47 -110.72
N ASN A 358 -4.82 31.62 -111.20
CA ASN A 358 -5.55 30.58 -111.96
C ASN A 358 -4.86 30.05 -113.23
N HIS A 359 -3.89 30.78 -113.77
CA HIS A 359 -3.12 30.38 -114.96
C HIS A 359 -1.97 29.40 -114.64
N LEU A 360 -1.63 29.17 -113.37
CA LEU A 360 -0.53 28.29 -112.96
C LEU A 360 -1.03 26.99 -112.33
N THR A 361 -0.70 25.85 -112.93
CA THR A 361 -1.04 24.53 -112.40
C THR A 361 0.18 23.88 -111.73
N ILE A 362 0.47 24.31 -110.51
CA ILE A 362 1.60 23.81 -109.72
C ILE A 362 1.14 22.68 -108.80
N PHE A 363 1.91 21.59 -108.80
CA PHE A 363 1.72 20.42 -107.97
C PHE A 363 2.80 20.35 -106.89
N GLU A 364 2.40 19.86 -105.73
CA GLU A 364 3.30 19.55 -104.63
C GLU A 364 3.51 18.03 -104.55
N LEU A 365 4.78 17.63 -104.44
CA LEU A 365 5.22 16.28 -104.10
C LEU A 365 5.92 16.31 -102.74
N GLY A 366 5.37 15.60 -101.76
CA GLY A 366 5.99 15.48 -100.43
C GLY A 366 7.11 14.43 -100.43
N PHE A 367 8.22 14.71 -99.74
CA PHE A 367 9.29 13.74 -99.48
C PHE A 367 9.74 13.78 -98.01
N ALA A 368 10.17 12.63 -97.48
CA ALA A 368 10.70 12.48 -96.12
C ALA A 368 9.83 13.09 -94.98
N GLY A 369 8.51 13.19 -95.17
CA GLY A 369 7.53 13.70 -94.19
C GLY A 369 7.56 15.20 -93.91
N LYS A 370 8.65 15.91 -94.24
CA LYS A 370 8.84 17.35 -94.01
C LYS A 370 9.26 18.14 -95.24
N GLY A 371 9.70 17.47 -96.30
CA GLY A 371 10.14 18.06 -97.56
C GLY A 371 9.01 18.18 -98.57
N ARG A 372 9.07 19.20 -99.42
CA ARG A 372 8.13 19.49 -100.50
C ARG A 372 8.89 19.87 -101.76
N ILE A 373 8.53 19.25 -102.88
CA ILE A 373 9.00 19.59 -104.22
C ILE A 373 7.83 20.22 -104.95
N TYR A 374 8.02 21.43 -105.47
CA TYR A 374 7.03 22.13 -106.26
C TYR A 374 7.39 22.03 -107.73
N TYR A 375 6.47 21.51 -108.53
CA TYR A 375 6.68 21.31 -109.96
C TYR A 375 5.42 21.64 -110.77
N THR A 376 5.61 21.96 -112.04
CA THR A 376 4.54 22.17 -113.03
C THR A 376 4.80 21.26 -114.23
N ARG A 377 3.80 21.09 -115.10
CA ARG A 377 4.03 20.49 -116.41
C ARG A 377 4.93 21.42 -117.22
N GLY A 378 6.03 20.88 -117.76
CA GLY A 378 6.99 21.66 -118.55
C GLY A 378 6.50 21.86 -119.99
N GLU A 379 7.11 22.82 -120.69
CA GLU A 379 6.84 23.06 -122.12
C GLU A 379 7.68 22.16 -123.02
N THR A 380 8.95 21.91 -122.65
CA THR A 380 9.88 21.11 -123.47
C THR A 380 10.09 19.69 -122.93
N ARG A 381 10.00 19.50 -121.61
CA ARG A 381 10.05 18.20 -120.95
C ARG A 381 8.80 17.94 -120.12
N ALA A 382 8.62 16.69 -119.66
CA ALA A 382 7.39 16.27 -118.98
C ALA A 382 7.05 17.13 -117.75
N TYR A 383 8.06 17.46 -116.92
CA TYR A 383 7.87 18.28 -115.72
C TYR A 383 9.00 19.28 -115.49
N ARG A 384 8.64 20.46 -114.97
CA ARG A 384 9.56 21.51 -114.53
C ARG A 384 9.49 21.69 -113.02
N VAL A 385 10.61 21.48 -112.33
CA VAL A 385 10.76 21.66 -110.88
C VAL A 385 11.19 23.09 -110.59
N LEU A 386 10.39 23.79 -109.79
CA LEU A 386 10.51 25.23 -109.53
C LEU A 386 11.26 25.51 -108.22
N ALA A 387 10.95 24.75 -107.18
CA ALA A 387 11.56 24.91 -105.86
C ALA A 387 11.53 23.58 -105.08
N VAL A 388 12.52 23.41 -104.20
CA VAL A 388 12.62 22.26 -103.29
C VAL A 388 12.82 22.80 -101.89
N GLY A 389 11.90 22.52 -100.98
CA GLY A 389 11.88 23.14 -99.66
C GLY A 389 11.49 22.19 -98.54
N GLY A 390 11.70 22.64 -97.30
CA GLY A 390 11.20 21.97 -96.10
C GLY A 390 10.01 22.72 -95.49
N LYS A 391 9.41 22.17 -94.44
CA LYS A 391 8.31 22.82 -93.70
C LYS A 391 8.64 24.27 -93.27
N ALA A 392 9.91 24.56 -92.95
CA ALA A 392 10.35 25.90 -92.54
C ALA A 392 10.45 26.91 -93.70
N SER A 393 10.75 26.46 -94.92
CA SER A 393 10.85 27.33 -96.11
C SER A 393 9.51 27.51 -96.82
N GLN A 394 8.49 26.73 -96.45
CA GLN A 394 7.19 26.68 -97.12
C GLN A 394 6.58 28.06 -97.40
N LYS A 395 6.60 28.99 -96.43
CA LYS A 395 6.03 30.34 -96.62
C LYS A 395 6.78 31.14 -97.69
N ILE A 396 8.11 31.04 -97.69
CA ILE A 396 9.00 31.72 -98.64
C ILE A 396 8.87 31.10 -100.03
N ASP A 397 8.74 29.78 -100.09
CA ASP A 397 8.58 29.04 -101.35
C ASP A 397 7.24 29.38 -102.02
N LEU A 398 6.15 29.43 -101.24
CA LEU A 398 4.84 29.85 -101.76
C LEU A 398 4.83 31.30 -102.24
N GLU A 399 5.50 32.21 -101.53
CA GLU A 399 5.66 33.61 -101.96
C GLU A 399 6.42 33.68 -103.30
N TYR A 400 7.49 32.88 -103.46
CA TYR A 400 8.23 32.79 -104.72
C TYR A 400 7.34 32.27 -105.86
N LEU A 401 6.61 31.17 -105.64
CA LEU A 401 5.72 30.60 -106.65
C LEU A 401 4.60 31.56 -107.07
N SER A 402 4.08 32.38 -106.14
CA SER A 402 3.05 33.38 -106.44
C SER A 402 3.53 34.52 -107.36
N ARG A 403 4.84 34.78 -107.39
CA ARG A 403 5.46 35.84 -108.19
C ARG A 403 5.95 35.34 -109.55
N LEU A 404 5.93 34.04 -109.80
CA LEU A 404 6.35 33.48 -111.09
C LEU A 404 5.34 33.88 -112.16
N LYS A 405 5.84 34.51 -113.23
CA LYS A 405 5.16 34.57 -114.51
C LYS A 405 5.73 33.43 -115.32
N LEU A 406 5.02 32.30 -115.41
CA LEU A 406 5.36 31.29 -116.42
C LEU A 406 5.03 31.93 -117.77
N ALA A 407 6.10 32.17 -118.54
CA ALA A 407 6.04 32.75 -119.87
C ALA A 407 5.74 31.66 -120.89
#